data_AF-A0A371HWD8-F1
#
_entry.id   AF-A0A371HWD8-F1
#
_cell.length_a   1.000
_cell.length_b   1.000
_cell.length_c   1.000
_cell.angle_alpha   90.00
_cell.angle_beta   90.00
_cell.angle_gamma   90.00
#
_symmetry.space_group_name_H-M   'P 1'
#
loop_
_entity.id
_entity.type
_entity.pdbx_description
1 polymer ?
#
loop_
_entity_poly.entity_id
_entity_poly.type
_entity_poly.pdbx_seq_one_letter_code
_entity_poly.pdbx_strand_id
1 'polypeptide(L)'
;MEKAADFQPRTMKVRGSIKVKLGDGNRKFVQGCCKEVMVELEEFQIIIDFYVFYLGKVDLILGIDWLATLERLSLIGGNRS
;
A
#
# COMPACT_ATOMS: atom_id res chain seq x y z
N MET A 1 -4.14 6.85 27.43
CA MET A 1 -3.16 6.81 26.32
C MET A 1 -3.12 5.39 25.84
N GLU A 2 -3.93 5.12 24.82
CA GLU A 2 -4.13 3.78 24.26
C GLU A 2 -2.82 3.34 23.60
N LYS A 3 -2.26 2.21 24.06
CA LYS A 3 -1.15 1.59 23.36
C LYS A 3 -1.67 1.24 21.97
N ALA A 4 -1.06 1.79 20.92
CA ALA A 4 -1.17 1.20 19.60
C ALA A 4 -0.80 -0.26 19.77
N ALA A 5 -1.79 -1.15 19.73
CA ALA A 5 -1.54 -2.58 19.71
C ALA A 5 -0.58 -2.82 18.56
N ASP A 6 0.54 -3.49 18.85
CA ASP A 6 1.60 -3.76 17.88
C ASP A 6 0.96 -4.31 16.60
N PHE A 7 0.83 -3.46 15.57
CA PHE A 7 0.45 -3.89 14.25
C PHE A 7 1.61 -4.77 13.77
N GLN A 8 1.49 -6.08 13.98
CA GLN A 8 2.33 -7.07 13.35
C GLN A 8 1.60 -7.52 12.09
N PRO A 9 1.82 -6.86 10.94
CA PRO A 9 1.31 -7.38 9.70
C PRO A 9 1.88 -8.78 9.52
N ARG A 10 1.09 -9.74 9.03
CA ARG A 10 1.58 -11.08 8.66
C ARG A 10 2.50 -10.94 7.45
N THR A 11 3.72 -10.47 7.69
CA THR A 11 4.71 -10.23 6.65
C THR A 11 5.40 -11.53 6.32
N MET A 12 5.38 -11.88 5.05
CA MET A 12 6.23 -12.94 4.54
C MET A 12 7.60 -12.37 4.18
N LYS A 13 8.64 -13.17 4.43
CA LYS A 13 9.99 -12.84 3.99
C LYS A 13 10.07 -12.92 2.46
N VAL A 14 10.49 -11.83 1.82
CA VAL A 14 10.74 -11.82 0.39
C VAL A 14 12.03 -12.59 0.09
N ARG A 15 12.00 -13.45 -0.94
CA ARG A 15 13.21 -14.13 -1.43
C ARG A 15 13.99 -13.16 -2.32
N GLY A 16 15.22 -12.83 -1.92
CA GLY A 16 16.06 -11.83 -2.62
C GLY A 16 15.97 -10.42 -2.05
N SER A 17 16.85 -9.52 -2.48
CA SER A 17 16.92 -8.14 -2.01
C SER A 17 16.26 -7.17 -2.97
N ILE A 18 15.00 -6.80 -2.70
CA ILE A 18 14.31 -5.74 -3.45
C ILE A 18 14.67 -4.37 -2.86
N LYS A 19 15.00 -3.41 -3.73
CA LYS A 19 15.20 -2.00 -3.37
C LYS A 19 14.16 -1.13 -4.06
N VAL A 20 13.47 -0.29 -3.31
CA VAL A 20 12.53 0.70 -3.83
C VAL A 20 13.21 2.06 -3.85
N LYS A 21 13.09 2.80 -4.96
CA LYS A 21 13.53 4.20 -5.06
C LYS A 21 12.37 5.11 -4.67
N LEU A 22 12.62 6.05 -3.78
CA LEU A 22 11.64 7.03 -3.32
C LEU A 22 11.74 8.33 -4.12
N GLY A 23 10.72 9.19 -3.99
CA GLY A 23 10.66 10.50 -4.64
C GLY A 23 11.78 11.46 -4.22
N ASP A 24 12.41 11.22 -3.07
CA ASP A 24 13.58 11.96 -2.58
C ASP A 24 14.92 11.44 -3.15
N GLY A 25 14.87 10.42 -4.01
CA GLY A 25 16.04 9.78 -4.62
C GLY A 25 16.67 8.66 -3.78
N ASN A 26 16.32 8.53 -2.50
CA ASN A 26 16.83 7.47 -1.63
C ASN A 26 16.31 6.09 -2.05
N ARG A 27 17.09 5.05 -1.74
CA ARG A 27 16.69 3.65 -1.95
C ARG A 27 16.52 2.94 -0.61
N LYS A 28 15.40 2.26 -0.42
CA LYS A 28 15.10 1.46 0.78
C LYS A 28 14.98 -0.01 0.44
N PHE A 29 15.50 -0.87 1.31
CA PHE A 29 15.32 -2.30 1.19
C PHE A 29 13.94 -2.70 1.68
N VAL A 30 13.28 -3.57 0.92
CA VAL A 30 12.06 -4.24 1.34
C VAL A 30 12.39 -5.25 2.43
N GLN A 31 11.66 -5.19 3.54
CA GLN A 31 11.82 -6.07 4.70
C GLN A 31 10.90 -7.30 4.61
N GLY A 32 9.76 -7.16 3.95
CA GLY A 32 8.79 -8.23 3.78
C GLY A 32 7.69 -7.85 2.80
N CYS A 33 6.76 -8.76 2.60
CA CYS A 33 5.57 -8.55 1.80
C CYS A 33 4.34 -9.01 2.60
N CYS A 34 3.32 -8.18 2.65
CA CYS A 34 1.98 -8.56 3.10
C CYS A 34 1.19 -8.95 1.85
N LYS A 35 0.66 -10.17 1.81
CA LYS A 35 -0.12 -10.63 0.67
C LYS A 35 -1.60 -10.45 0.91
N GLU A 36 -2.33 -10.21 -0.18
CA GLU A 36 -3.79 -10.19 -0.22
C GLU A 36 -4.40 -9.30 0.87
N VAL A 37 -3.78 -8.14 1.09
CA VAL A 37 -4.26 -7.19 2.08
C VAL A 37 -5.47 -6.47 1.49
N MET A 38 -6.60 -6.59 2.17
CA MET A 38 -7.77 -5.77 1.90
C MET A 38 -7.54 -4.35 2.42
N VAL A 39 -7.65 -3.36 1.55
CA VAL A 39 -7.68 -1.96 1.94
C VAL A 39 -9.04 -1.40 1.59
N GLU A 40 -9.69 -0.82 2.58
CA GLU A 40 -10.94 -0.10 2.42
C GLU A 40 -10.62 1.40 2.41
N LEU A 41 -11.03 2.05 1.33
CA LEU A 41 -10.82 3.47 1.08
C LEU A 41 -12.20 4.02 0.74
N GLU A 42 -12.86 4.68 1.69
CA GLU A 42 -14.23 5.18 1.54
C GLU A 42 -15.19 4.17 0.86
N GLU A 43 -15.53 4.38 -0.41
CA GLU A 43 -16.49 3.58 -1.17
C GLU A 43 -15.85 2.40 -1.92
N PHE A 44 -14.54 2.21 -1.83
CA PHE A 44 -13.80 1.22 -2.61
C PHE A 44 -12.99 0.27 -1.72
N GLN A 45 -13.08 -1.02 -2.06
CA GLN A 45 -12.29 -2.08 -1.45
C GLN A 45 -11.36 -2.69 -2.51
N ILE A 46 -10.08 -2.80 -2.16
CA ILE A 46 -9.05 -3.39 -3.01
C ILE A 46 -8.37 -4.54 -2.26
N ILE A 47 -7.91 -5.55 -2.99
CA ILE A 47 -7.04 -6.59 -2.44
C ILE A 47 -5.72 -6.53 -3.20
N ILE A 48 -4.62 -6.28 -2.49
CA ILE A 48 -3.30 -6.15 -3.11
C ILE A 48 -2.17 -6.62 -2.20
N ASP A 49 -1.05 -7.00 -2.81
CA ASP A 49 0.20 -7.30 -2.13
C ASP A 49 0.96 -6.00 -1.81
N PHE A 50 1.34 -5.78 -0.55
CA PHE A 50 2.15 -4.64 -0.11
C PHE A 50 3.58 -5.05 0.20
N TYR A 51 4.54 -4.21 -0.16
CA TYR A 51 5.93 -4.33 0.29
C TYR A 51 6.17 -3.46 1.51
N VAL A 52 6.73 -4.06 2.56
CA VAL A 52 6.98 -3.39 3.83
C VAL A 52 8.41 -2.88 3.88
N PHE A 53 8.56 -1.60 4.22
CA PHE A 53 9.85 -0.96 4.50
C PHE A 53 9.64 0.25 5.41
N TYR A 54 10.66 0.60 6.20
CA TYR A 54 10.56 1.65 7.20
C TYR A 54 10.65 3.06 6.59
N LEU A 55 9.64 3.89 6.89
CA LEU A 55 9.48 5.27 6.40
C LEU A 55 9.13 6.28 7.52
N GLY A 56 9.39 5.94 8.77
CA GLY A 56 9.05 6.82 9.89
C GLY A 56 7.55 6.90 10.12
N LYS A 57 6.94 8.10 9.93
CA LYS A 57 5.53 8.41 10.28
C LYS A 57 4.54 8.18 9.13
N VAL A 58 4.84 7.27 8.21
CA VAL A 58 3.97 6.97 7.06
C VAL A 58 3.45 5.55 7.20
N ASP A 59 2.13 5.41 7.20
CA ASP A 59 1.45 4.12 7.38
C ASP A 59 1.27 3.37 6.05
N LEU A 60 1.05 4.08 4.94
CA LEU A 60 0.84 3.50 3.61
C LEU A 60 1.37 4.42 2.51
N ILE A 61 2.06 3.84 1.51
CA ILE A 61 2.41 4.54 0.26
C ILE A 61 1.73 3.84 -0.90
N LEU A 62 0.99 4.62 -1.67
CA LEU A 62 0.32 4.19 -2.89
C LEU A 62 1.06 4.84 -4.08
N GLY A 63 1.71 4.02 -4.91
CA GLY A 63 2.45 4.50 -6.07
C GLY A 63 1.52 5.06 -7.16
N ILE A 64 2.07 5.88 -8.07
CA ILE A 64 1.30 6.44 -9.20
C ILE A 64 0.74 5.34 -10.10
N ASP A 65 1.53 4.28 -10.38
CA ASP A 65 1.05 3.13 -11.16
C ASP A 65 -0.12 2.41 -10.49
N TRP A 66 -0.21 2.49 -9.16
CA TRP A 66 -1.35 1.96 -8.42
C TRP A 66 -2.56 2.90 -8.53
N LEU A 67 -2.38 4.22 -8.42
CA LEU A 67 -3.47 5.20 -8.60
C LEU A 67 -4.12 5.10 -9.99
N ALA A 68 -3.35 4.75 -11.03
CA ALA A 68 -3.89 4.49 -12.37
C ALA A 68 -4.89 3.31 -12.40
N THR A 69 -4.82 2.37 -11.44
CA THR A 69 -5.82 1.28 -11.33
C THR A 69 -7.17 1.78 -10.81
N LEU A 70 -7.20 2.90 -10.09
CA LEU A 70 -8.44 3.57 -9.65
C LEU A 70 -9.14 4.28 -10.81
N GLU A 71 -8.38 4.86 -11.76
CA GLU A 71 -8.97 5.54 -12.93
C GLU A 71 -9.82 4.57 -13.77
N ARG A 72 -9.40 3.30 -13.87
CA ARG A 72 -10.15 2.26 -14.60
C ARG A 72 -11.47 1.86 -13.92
N LEU A 73 -11.68 2.22 -12.66
CA LEU A 73 -12.90 1.90 -11.89
C LEU A 73 -13.91 3.05 -11.86
N SER A 74 -13.62 4.21 -12.47
CA SER A 74 -14.47 5.42 -12.36
C SER A 74 -15.53 5.61 -13.45
N LEU A 75 -15.79 4.66 -14.36
CA LEU A 75 -16.85 4.78 -15.37
C LEU A 75 -18.14 4.05 -14.99
N ILE A 76 -18.69 4.33 -13.81
CA ILE A 76 -20.13 4.26 -13.56
C ILE A 76 -20.54 5.51 -12.78
N GLY A 77 -20.32 6.67 -13.38
CA GLY A 77 -20.93 7.94 -12.94
C GLY A 77 -22.42 7.94 -13.29
N GLY A 78 -23.24 7.36 -12.43
CA GLY A 78 -24.68 7.57 -12.42
C GLY A 78 -25.02 8.74 -11.51
N ASN A 79 -25.42 9.88 -12.05
CA ASN A 79 -26.84 10.25 -12.13
C ASN A 79 -27.00 11.56 -12.91
N ARG A 80 -28.01 11.58 -13.80
CA ARG A 80 -28.53 12.78 -14.44
C ARG A 80 -29.41 13.50 -13.42
N SER A 81 -29.21 14.79 -13.21
CA SER A 81 -30.19 15.72 -12.64
C SER A 81 -30.02 17.07 -13.29
#